data_AF-A0A1W6Z6T2-F1
#
_entry.id   AF-A0A1W6Z6T2-F1
#
_cell.length_a   1.000
_cell.length_b   1.000
_cell.length_c   1.000
_cell.angle_alpha   90.00
_cell.angle_beta   90.00
_cell.angle_gamma   90.00
#
_symmetry.space_group_name_H-M   'P 1'
#
loop_
_entity.id
_entity.type
_entity.pdbx_description
1 polymer ?
#
loop_
_entity_poly.entity_id
_entity_poly.type
_entity_poly.pdbx_seq_one_letter_code
_entity_poly.pdbx_strand_id
1 'polypeptide(L)'
;MTVLTLAAVSALPCLPAQAAGSLTVENGLAACMTVQTGARTTAHGTTLLDVTLDIRKPIGECGCTSAIVAYAAYANAEGGARSLLLQGRIGARKSGPISLPLAADATLIGDRPATLSLGCAAPD
;
A
#
# COMPACT_ATOMS: atom_id res chain seq x y z
N MET A 1 10.18 -62.39 -10.83
CA MET A 1 9.04 -61.46 -10.96
C MET A 1 9.31 -60.29 -10.03
N THR A 2 9.79 -59.17 -10.58
CA THR A 2 10.11 -57.96 -9.81
C THR A 2 9.27 -56.84 -10.38
N VAL A 3 8.29 -56.37 -9.59
CA VAL A 3 7.38 -55.28 -9.99
C VAL A 3 8.06 -53.97 -9.60
N LEU A 4 8.36 -53.13 -10.60
CA LEU A 4 8.95 -51.81 -10.41
C LEU A 4 7.81 -50.78 -10.37
N THR A 5 7.47 -50.29 -9.17
CA THR A 5 6.43 -49.28 -8.97
C THR A 5 7.02 -47.89 -9.24
N LEU A 6 6.63 -47.25 -10.35
CA LEU A 6 6.96 -45.85 -10.64
C LEU A 6 6.11 -44.93 -9.75
N ALA A 7 6.73 -44.20 -8.83
CA ALA A 7 6.09 -43.10 -8.11
C ALA A 7 6.11 -41.85 -8.99
N ALA A 8 4.92 -41.41 -9.44
CA ALA A 8 4.75 -40.16 -10.16
C ALA A 8 4.85 -38.98 -9.16
N VAL A 9 5.94 -38.21 -9.24
CA VAL A 9 6.11 -36.98 -8.47
C VAL A 9 5.40 -35.85 -9.25
N SER A 10 4.22 -35.48 -8.80
CA SER A 10 3.46 -34.34 -9.33
C SER A 10 4.16 -33.04 -8.98
N ALA A 11 4.89 -32.44 -9.93
CA ALA A 11 5.44 -31.10 -9.78
C ALA A 11 4.29 -30.08 -9.84
N LEU A 12 3.91 -29.50 -8.70
CA LEU A 12 3.01 -28.34 -8.67
C LEU A 12 3.75 -27.14 -9.29
N PRO A 13 3.22 -26.48 -10.32
CA PRO A 13 3.82 -25.27 -10.84
C PRO A 13 3.72 -24.18 -9.78
N CYS A 14 4.87 -23.77 -9.24
CA CYS A 14 4.99 -22.54 -8.46
C CYS A 14 4.83 -21.38 -9.43
N LEU A 15 3.64 -20.77 -9.47
CA LEU A 15 3.43 -19.55 -10.24
C LEU A 15 4.33 -18.45 -9.66
N PRO A 16 5.09 -17.72 -10.49
CA PRO A 16 5.90 -16.62 -10.00
C PRO A 16 4.97 -15.57 -9.40
N ALA A 17 5.21 -15.22 -8.14
CA ALA A 17 4.60 -14.05 -7.53
C ALA A 17 4.99 -12.84 -8.39
N GLN A 18 4.02 -12.19 -9.03
CA GLN A 18 4.28 -10.95 -9.76
C GLN A 18 4.83 -9.94 -8.74
N ALA A 19 6.08 -9.53 -8.96
CA ALA A 19 6.75 -8.60 -8.09
C ALA A 19 6.09 -7.23 -8.28
N ALA A 20 5.35 -6.78 -7.27
CA ALA A 20 4.77 -5.45 -7.26
C ALA A 20 5.88 -4.41 -7.48
N GLY A 21 5.60 -3.41 -8.33
CA GLY A 21 6.50 -2.29 -8.54
C GLY A 21 6.84 -1.56 -7.25
N SER A 22 8.01 -0.91 -7.22
CA SER A 22 8.50 -0.19 -6.03
C SER A 22 7.47 0.83 -5.51
N LEU A 23 7.35 0.94 -4.20
CA LEU A 23 6.48 1.91 -3.55
C LEU A 23 7.33 2.98 -2.84
N THR A 24 7.05 4.24 -3.15
CA THR A 24 7.58 5.39 -2.42
C THR A 24 6.54 5.91 -1.43
N VAL A 25 6.95 6.24 -0.21
CA VAL A 25 6.08 6.85 0.79
C VAL A 25 6.52 8.28 1.07
N GLU A 26 5.65 9.23 0.76
CA GLU A 26 5.83 10.65 1.05
C GLU A 26 5.05 10.99 2.33
N ASN A 27 5.72 10.90 3.48
CA ASN A 27 5.10 11.14 4.77
C ASN A 27 5.28 12.60 5.21
N GLY A 28 4.30 13.46 4.89
CA GLY A 28 4.26 14.85 5.34
C GLY A 28 4.07 15.02 6.86
N LEU A 29 3.79 13.93 7.59
CA LEU A 29 3.61 13.91 9.04
C LEU A 29 4.77 13.20 9.75
N ALA A 30 5.93 13.10 9.10
CA ALA A 30 7.09 12.36 9.60
C ALA A 30 7.57 12.79 10.99
N ALA A 31 7.30 14.01 11.43
CA ALA A 31 7.61 14.46 12.80
C ALA A 31 6.68 13.83 13.86
N CYS A 32 5.43 13.51 13.52
CA CYS A 32 4.44 12.96 14.45
C CYS A 32 4.24 11.45 14.33
N MET A 33 4.46 10.89 13.15
CA MET A 33 4.27 9.46 12.92
C MET A 33 5.26 8.88 11.92
N THR A 34 5.42 7.57 11.98
CA THR A 34 6.11 6.75 10.98
C THR A 34 5.10 5.85 10.29
N VAL A 35 5.40 5.52 9.03
CA VAL A 35 4.57 4.64 8.21
C VAL A 35 5.46 3.51 7.71
N GLN A 36 5.12 2.27 8.07
CA GLN A 36 5.77 1.09 7.55
C GLN A 36 4.87 0.41 6.53
N THR A 37 5.41 0.05 5.37
CA THR A 37 4.68 -0.62 4.29
C THR A 37 4.85 -2.12 4.38
N GLY A 38 3.74 -2.85 4.23
CA GLY A 38 3.69 -4.29 4.12
C GLY A 38 3.42 -4.75 2.70
N ALA A 39 2.64 -5.82 2.57
CA ALA A 39 2.31 -6.42 1.29
C ALA A 39 1.34 -5.53 0.49
N ARG A 40 1.53 -5.50 -0.82
CA ARG A 40 0.50 -5.09 -1.77
C ARG A 40 -0.30 -6.33 -2.16
N THR A 41 -1.61 -6.28 -2.00
CA THR A 41 -2.51 -7.38 -2.33
C THR A 41 -3.61 -6.88 -3.27
N THR A 42 -4.26 -7.81 -3.97
CA THR A 42 -5.43 -7.50 -4.79
C THR A 42 -6.63 -8.26 -4.24
N ALA A 43 -7.69 -7.52 -3.90
CA ALA A 43 -8.94 -8.07 -3.42
C ALA A 43 -10.10 -7.46 -4.21
N HIS A 44 -10.94 -8.29 -4.81
CA HIS A 44 -12.10 -7.85 -5.60
C HIS A 44 -11.77 -6.81 -6.69
N GLY A 45 -10.59 -6.95 -7.32
CA GLY A 45 -10.13 -6.01 -8.36
C GLY A 45 -9.53 -4.71 -7.82
N THR A 46 -9.57 -4.46 -6.51
CA THR A 46 -8.92 -3.32 -5.85
C THR A 46 -7.53 -3.72 -5.39
N THR A 47 -6.54 -2.88 -5.65
CA THR A 47 -5.21 -3.03 -5.06
C THR A 47 -5.18 -2.38 -3.69
N LEU A 48 -4.84 -3.18 -2.69
CA LEU A 48 -4.68 -2.80 -1.29
C LEU A 48 -3.20 -2.80 -0.91
N LEU A 49 -2.85 -1.97 0.05
CA LEU A 49 -1.53 -1.93 0.67
C LEU A 49 -1.71 -1.99 2.18
N ASP A 50 -1.11 -2.99 2.79
CA ASP A 50 -1.01 -3.03 4.24
C ASP A 50 0.01 -1.99 4.69
N VAL A 51 -0.38 -1.15 5.64
CA VAL A 51 0.52 -0.20 6.28
C VAL A 51 0.34 -0.26 7.79
N THR A 52 1.43 -0.07 8.51
CA THR A 52 1.40 0.17 9.95
C THR A 52 1.64 1.65 10.19
N LEU A 53 0.72 2.28 10.90
CA LEU A 53 0.91 3.64 11.40
C LEU A 53 1.48 3.57 12.81
N ASP A 54 2.62 4.23 13.02
CA ASP A 54 3.19 4.40 14.36
C ASP A 54 3.16 5.88 14.73
N ILE A 55 2.14 6.26 15.49
CA ILE A 55 1.88 7.62 15.95
C ILE A 55 2.65 7.84 17.25
N ARG A 56 3.66 8.70 17.20
CA ARG A 56 4.54 9.02 18.32
C ARG A 56 4.04 10.20 19.16
N LYS A 57 3.25 11.08 18.55
CA LYS A 57 2.58 12.21 19.21
C LYS A 57 1.33 12.63 18.43
N PRO A 58 0.38 13.36 19.04
CA PRO A 58 -0.79 13.88 18.36
C PRO A 58 -0.43 14.66 17.09
N ILE A 59 -1.11 14.37 15.97
CA ILE A 59 -0.80 15.03 14.69
C ILE A 59 -1.16 16.52 14.66
N GLY A 60 -1.90 17.02 15.65
CA GLY A 60 -2.09 18.44 15.87
C GLY A 60 -0.79 19.18 16.21
N GLU A 61 0.17 18.50 16.82
CA GLU A 61 1.52 19.05 17.05
C GLU A 61 2.35 19.13 15.75
N CYS A 62 1.88 18.51 14.66
CA CYS A 62 2.44 18.66 13.32
C CYS A 62 1.65 19.65 12.44
N GLY A 63 0.74 20.42 13.05
CA GLY A 63 -0.02 21.47 12.36
C GLY A 63 -1.35 21.00 11.76
N CYS A 64 -1.77 19.75 11.98
CA CYS A 64 -3.08 19.31 11.53
C CYS A 64 -4.19 19.84 12.44
N THR A 65 -5.31 20.28 11.85
CA THR A 65 -6.45 20.81 12.61
C THR A 65 -7.31 19.71 13.25
N SER A 66 -7.10 18.45 12.87
CA SER A 66 -7.83 17.29 13.37
C SER A 66 -6.94 16.05 13.45
N ALA A 67 -7.44 15.00 14.12
CA ALA A 67 -6.80 13.68 14.16
C ALA A 67 -7.14 12.82 12.92
N ILE A 68 -7.21 13.46 11.75
CA ILE A 68 -7.50 12.84 10.45
C ILE A 68 -6.34 13.11 9.50
N VAL A 69 -5.85 12.06 8.85
CA VAL A 69 -4.81 12.10 7.82
C VAL A 69 -5.48 11.95 6.47
N ALA A 70 -5.10 12.80 5.52
CA ALA A 70 -5.41 12.57 4.12
C ALA A 70 -4.28 11.74 3.50
N TYR A 71 -4.65 10.81 2.62
CA TYR A 71 -3.68 10.09 1.79
C TYR A 71 -4.10 10.12 0.32
N ALA A 72 -3.11 10.06 -0.56
CA ALA A 72 -3.31 9.89 -1.98
C ALA A 72 -2.33 8.87 -2.55
N ALA A 73 -2.82 8.02 -3.44
CA ALA A 73 -2.06 7.00 -4.13
C ALA A 73 -1.95 7.34 -5.62
N TYR A 74 -0.73 7.25 -6.14
CA TYR A 74 -0.42 7.60 -7.52
C TYR A 74 0.29 6.43 -8.21
N ALA A 75 -0.05 6.19 -9.47
CA ALA A 75 0.83 5.45 -10.38
C ALA A 75 1.89 6.43 -10.92
N ASN A 76 3.14 6.00 -10.92
CA ASN A 76 4.23 6.76 -11.50
C ASN A 76 4.43 6.27 -12.95
N ALA A 77 4.38 7.22 -13.89
CA ALA A 77 4.67 6.97 -15.29
C ALA A 77 6.15 7.19 -15.58
N GLU A 78 6.61 6.64 -16.71
CA GLU A 78 7.92 7.00 -17.25
C GLU A 78 7.99 8.51 -17.52
N GLY A 79 9.15 9.11 -17.23
CA GLY A 79 9.33 10.57 -17.33
C GLY A 79 8.87 11.36 -16.09
N GLY A 80 8.46 10.70 -15.01
CA GLY A 80 8.21 11.33 -13.70
C GLY A 80 6.81 11.91 -13.52
N ALA A 81 5.93 11.79 -14.52
CA ALA A 81 4.52 12.13 -14.37
C ALA A 81 3.83 11.20 -13.36
N ARG A 82 2.87 11.74 -12.62
CA ARG A 82 2.08 11.01 -11.61
C ARG A 82 0.61 11.05 -11.98
N SER A 83 -0.03 9.89 -11.96
CA SER A 83 -1.47 9.75 -12.17
C SER A 83 -2.14 9.41 -10.85
N LEU A 84 -3.05 10.27 -10.37
CA LEU A 84 -3.84 9.99 -9.17
C LEU A 84 -4.75 8.79 -9.45
N LEU A 85 -4.67 7.79 -8.58
CA LEU A 85 -5.49 6.58 -8.66
C LEU A 85 -6.62 6.62 -7.63
N LEU A 86 -6.28 6.96 -6.38
CA LEU A 86 -7.22 6.99 -5.29
C LEU A 86 -6.75 7.99 -4.22
N GLN A 87 -7.70 8.56 -3.50
CA GLN A 87 -7.41 9.38 -2.31
C GLN A 87 -8.47 9.14 -1.25
N GLY A 88 -8.13 9.36 0.00
CA GLY A 88 -9.03 9.15 1.11
C GLY A 88 -8.55 9.78 2.41
N ARG A 89 -9.30 9.48 3.48
CA ARG A 89 -9.06 9.98 4.83
C ARG A 89 -8.99 8.80 5.80
N ILE A 90 -8.07 8.86 6.75
CA ILE A 90 -7.89 7.85 7.80
C ILE A 90 -7.73 8.51 9.17
N GLY A 91 -8.21 7.83 10.21
CA GLY A 91 -8.04 8.31 11.58
C GLY A 91 -6.61 8.07 12.09
N ALA A 92 -6.02 9.07 12.73
CA ALA A 92 -4.69 8.98 13.35
C ALA A 92 -4.75 9.13 14.88
N ARG A 93 -5.73 8.47 15.50
CA ARG A 93 -5.91 8.45 16.96
C ARG A 93 -5.15 7.31 17.64
N LYS A 94 -4.84 6.24 16.90
CA LYS A 94 -4.25 5.02 17.43
C LYS A 94 -3.28 4.42 16.42
N SER A 95 -2.10 4.03 16.89
CA SER A 95 -1.14 3.25 16.09
C SER A 95 -1.71 1.87 15.77
N GLY A 96 -1.25 1.29 14.67
CA GLY A 96 -1.60 -0.07 14.29
C GLY A 96 -1.64 -0.32 12.79
N PRO A 97 -1.89 -1.57 12.40
CA PRO A 97 -2.04 -1.95 11.01
C PRO A 97 -3.37 -1.46 10.46
N ILE A 98 -3.36 -0.98 9.22
CA ILE A 98 -4.53 -0.69 8.40
C ILE A 98 -4.25 -1.16 6.97
N SER A 99 -5.31 -1.38 6.19
CA SER A 99 -5.19 -1.67 4.77
C SER A 99 -5.72 -0.47 3.98
N LEU A 100 -4.87 0.10 3.12
CA LEU A 100 -5.18 1.26 2.31
C LEU A 100 -5.42 0.85 0.86
N PRO A 101 -6.56 1.23 0.24
CA PRO A 101 -6.72 1.08 -1.19
C PRO A 101 -5.78 2.04 -1.93
N LEU A 102 -4.98 1.48 -2.84
CA LEU A 102 -4.12 2.25 -3.75
C LEU A 102 -4.81 2.53 -5.07
N ALA A 103 -5.60 1.58 -5.57
CA ALA A 103 -6.31 1.69 -6.83
C ALA A 103 -7.61 0.90 -6.77
N ALA A 104 -8.73 1.51 -7.18
CA ALA A 104 -10.02 0.82 -7.25
C ALA A 104 -10.01 -0.30 -8.32
N ASP A 105 -9.25 -0.09 -9.40
CA ASP A 105 -8.97 -1.07 -10.44
C ASP A 105 -7.47 -1.40 -10.45
N ALA A 106 -7.13 -2.65 -10.15
CA ALA A 106 -5.78 -3.15 -10.05
C ALA A 106 -5.00 -3.04 -11.36
N THR A 107 -5.67 -3.02 -12.52
CA THR A 107 -5.02 -2.84 -13.81
C THR A 107 -4.42 -1.43 -13.97
N LEU A 108 -4.94 -0.45 -13.24
CA LEU A 108 -4.44 0.93 -13.26
C LEU A 108 -3.20 1.15 -12.39
N ILE A 109 -2.80 0.21 -11.54
CA ILE A 109 -1.50 0.26 -10.87
C ILE A 109 -0.57 -0.81 -11.41
N GLY A 110 -1.07 -2.04 -11.56
CA GLY A 110 -0.30 -3.19 -12.02
C GLY A 110 1.05 -3.30 -11.30
N ASP A 111 2.08 -3.55 -12.10
CA ASP A 111 3.47 -3.62 -11.63
C ASP A 111 4.19 -2.27 -11.67
N ARG A 112 3.46 -1.17 -11.89
CA ARG A 112 4.08 0.16 -11.97
C ARG A 112 4.60 0.60 -10.59
N PRO A 113 5.71 1.36 -10.56
CA PRO A 113 6.09 2.10 -9.38
C PRO A 113 4.93 3.01 -8.94
N ALA A 114 4.77 3.14 -7.63
CA ALA A 114 3.70 3.94 -7.06
C ALA A 114 4.22 4.86 -5.97
N THR A 115 3.46 5.93 -5.71
CA THR A 115 3.71 6.83 -4.60
C THR A 115 2.47 6.89 -3.72
N LEU A 116 2.67 6.71 -2.41
CA LEU A 116 1.68 6.97 -1.38
C LEU A 116 2.07 8.26 -0.65
N SER A 117 1.27 9.30 -0.76
CA SER A 117 1.44 10.52 0.03
C SER A 117 0.52 10.53 1.24
N LEU A 118 1.00 11.03 2.37
CA LEU A 118 0.22 11.25 3.58
C LEU A 118 0.44 12.68 4.10
N GLY A 119 -0.62 13.32 4.55
CA GLY A 119 -0.58 14.69 5.07
C GLY A 119 -1.78 15.05 5.95
N CYS A 120 -1.82 16.28 6.42
CA CYS A 120 -2.98 16.79 7.13
C CYS A 120 -4.20 16.77 6.22
N ALA A 121 -5.33 16.31 6.76
CA ALA A 121 -6.59 16.40 6.06
C ALA A 121 -7.07 17.86 5.99
N ALA A 122 -7.63 18.27 4.85
CA ALA A 122 -8.24 19.59 4.73
C ALA A 122 -9.44 19.71 5.69
N PRO A 123 -9.69 20.91 6.25
CA PRO A 123 -10.92 21.20 6.97
C PRO A 123 -12.13 20.88 6.09
N ASP A 124 -13.19 20.35 6.69
CA ASP A 124 -14.47 20.09 6.03
C ASP A 124 -15.37 21.34 6.09
#